data_AF-A0A5K0XW67-F1
#
_entry.id   AF-A0A5K0XW67-F1
#
_cell.length_a   1.000
_cell.length_b   1.000
_cell.length_c   1.000
_cell.angle_alpha   90.00
_cell.angle_beta   90.00
_cell.angle_gamma   90.00
#
_symmetry.space_group_name_H-M   'P 1'
#
loop_
_entity.id
_entity.type
_entity.pdbx_description
1 polymer ?
#
loop_
_entity_poly.entity_id
_entity_poly.type
_entity_poly.pdbx_seq_one_letter_code
_entity_poly.pdbx_strand_id
1 'polypeptide(L)' 'MWRGGGGGGGGGGGGGGGDGGGELVAVAIDNDKNSQHALKWAADHIIGKGQSFILVHVRKKVTTIPTP' A
#
# COMPACT_ATOMS: atom_id res chain seq x y z
N MET A 1 -16.39 -4.98 -11.16
CA MET A 1 -17.03 -6.12 -10.47
C MET A 1 -16.53 -7.40 -11.12
N TRP A 2 -15.59 -8.10 -10.48
CA TRP A 2 -15.12 -9.39 -10.97
C TRP A 2 -15.57 -10.44 -9.95
N ARG A 3 -16.41 -11.38 -10.36
CA ARG A 3 -16.96 -12.44 -9.51
C ARG A 3 -16.47 -13.77 -10.07
N GLY A 4 -15.34 -14.26 -9.54
CA GLY A 4 -14.84 -15.60 -9.81
C GLY A 4 -15.68 -16.63 -9.07
N GLY A 5 -16.26 -17.58 -9.80
CA GLY A 5 -17.11 -18.66 -9.28
C GLY A 5 -16.34 -19.62 -8.38
N GLY A 6 -17.05 -20.14 -7.38
CA GLY A 6 -16.52 -21.07 -6.40
C GLY A 6 -16.57 -22.53 -6.83
N GLY A 7 -15.87 -23.37 -6.06
CA GLY A 7 -16.05 -24.80 -6.04
C GLY A 7 -14.92 -25.54 -5.34
N GLY A 8 -15.28 -26.37 -4.35
CA GLY A 8 -14.53 -27.58 -3.98
C GLY A 8 -13.69 -27.52 -2.71
N GLY A 9 -14.16 -28.19 -1.64
CA GLY A 9 -13.45 -28.32 -0.37
C GLY A 9 -12.48 -29.50 -0.28
N GLY A 10 -11.88 -29.66 0.91
CA GLY A 10 -11.05 -30.81 1.30
C GLY A 10 -10.04 -30.42 2.38
N GLY A 11 -10.08 -31.12 3.52
CA GLY A 11 -9.42 -30.74 4.77
C GLY A 11 -7.96 -31.16 4.96
N GLY A 12 -7.49 -30.97 6.19
CA GLY A 12 -6.16 -31.32 6.72
C GLY A 12 -5.18 -30.16 6.56
N GLY A 13 -4.54 -29.60 7.58
CA GLY A 13 -4.12 -30.18 8.84
C GLY A 13 -2.60 -30.01 8.94
N GLY A 14 -2.15 -29.03 9.71
CA GLY A 14 -0.81 -28.98 10.28
C GLY A 14 0.25 -28.14 9.53
N GLY A 15 1.08 -27.48 10.34
CA GLY A 15 2.42 -27.04 9.94
C GLY A 15 2.56 -25.54 9.81
N GLY A 16 3.06 -24.91 10.87
CA GLY A 16 3.31 -23.47 10.92
C GLY A 16 4.31 -22.98 9.87
N GLY A 17 4.03 -21.78 9.38
CA GLY A 17 4.97 -20.88 8.75
C GLY A 17 4.51 -19.48 9.16
N GLY A 18 5.27 -18.84 10.05
CA GLY A 18 4.96 -17.51 10.54
C GLY A 18 5.18 -16.49 9.42
N ASP A 19 4.18 -16.30 8.57
CA ASP A 19 4.10 -15.09 7.77
C ASP A 19 3.50 -14.03 8.68
N GLY A 20 4.37 -13.36 9.43
CA GLY A 20 4.05 -12.15 10.16
C GLY A 20 3.59 -11.09 9.17
N GLY A 21 2.32 -11.17 8.76
CA GLY A 21 1.59 -10.20 7.97
C GLY A 21 1.43 -8.92 8.76
N GLY A 22 2.56 -8.30 9.09
CA GLY A 22 2.62 -6.98 9.66
C GLY A 22 1.91 -6.03 8.73
N GLU A 23 1.15 -5.11 9.31
CA GLU A 23 0.47 -4.06 8.57
C GLU A 23 1.54 -3.26 7.80
N LEU A 24 1.58 -3.46 6.48
CA LEU A 24 2.47 -2.76 5.57
C LEU A 24 1.80 -1.44 5.19
N VAL A 25 2.42 -0.33 5.59
CA VAL A 25 1.91 1.02 5.34
C VAL A 25 2.57 1.57 4.08
N ALA A 26 1.76 1.97 3.10
CA ALA A 26 2.23 2.68 1.92
C ALA A 26 1.78 4.15 1.98
N VAL A 27 2.72 5.09 1.84
CA VAL A 27 2.46 6.53 1.84
C VAL A 27 2.79 7.08 0.47
N ALA A 28 1.77 7.57 -0.24
CA ALA A 28 1.97 8.25 -1.51
C ALA A 28 2.57 9.65 -1.27
N ILE A 29 3.62 9.99 -2.00
CA ILE A 29 4.30 11.28 -1.93
C ILE A 29 4.44 11.89 -3.33
N ASP A 30 4.37 13.21 -3.43
CA ASP A 30 4.71 13.98 -4.62
C ASP A 30 5.66 15.13 -4.27
N ASN A 31 5.83 16.11 -5.16
CA ASN A 31 6.71 17.26 -4.93
C ASN A 31 6.04 18.39 -4.13
N ASP A 32 4.86 18.15 -3.53
CA ASP A 32 4.13 19.17 -2.79
C ASP A 32 4.49 19.18 -1.30
N LYS A 33 4.45 20.37 -0.68
CA LYS A 33 4.70 20.55 0.75
C LYS A 33 3.70 19.77 1.62
N ASN A 34 2.48 19.57 1.12
CA ASN A 34 1.45 18.79 1.81
C ASN A 34 1.84 17.31 1.96
N SER A 35 2.60 16.75 1.00
CA SER A 35 3.08 15.36 1.07
C SER A 35 4.05 15.14 2.23
N GLN A 36 4.81 16.16 2.63
CA GLN A 36 5.71 16.08 3.80
C GLN A 36 4.92 16.02 5.12
N HIS A 37 3.82 16.78 5.21
CA HIS A 37 2.93 16.73 6.37
C HIS A 37 2.19 15.40 6.47
N ALA A 38 1.76 14.83 5.35
CA ALA A 38 1.15 13.50 5.31
C ALA A 38 2.12 12.39 5.76
N LEU A 39 3.38 12.47 5.32
CA LEU A 39 4.42 11.54 5.76
C LEU A 39 4.67 11.63 7.27
N LYS A 40 4.80 12.85 7.81
CA LYS A 40 4.95 13.04 9.26
C LYS A 40 3.76 12.47 10.02
N TRP A 41 2.54 12.76 9.55
CA TRP A 41 1.34 12.25 10.20
C TRP A 41 1.28 10.72 10.18
N ALA A 42 1.60 10.08 9.06
CA ALA A 42 1.65 8.62 8.95
C ALA A 42 2.72 7.99 9.85
N ALA A 43 3.90 8.62 9.95
CA ALA A 43 4.97 8.18 10.84
C ALA A 43 4.56 8.26 12.31
N ASP A 44 3.83 9.30 12.70
CA ASP A 44 3.42 9.53 14.09
C ASP A 44 2.21 8.66 14.51
N HIS A 45 1.30 8.32 13.57
CA HIS A 45 -0.01 7.73 13.91
C HIS A 45 -0.26 6.33 13.36
N ILE A 46 0.43 5.93 12.29
CA ILE A 46 0.17 4.65 11.60
C ILE A 46 1.35 3.70 11.74
N ILE A 47 2.58 4.21 11.66
CA ILE A 47 3.78 3.38 11.63
C ILE A 47 4.23 3.05 13.05
N GLY A 48 4.07 1.79 13.46
CA GLY A 48 4.57 1.30 14.74
C GLY A 48 6.10 1.22 14.78
N LYS A 49 6.66 1.21 15.99
CA LYS A 49 8.12 1.09 16.19
C LYS A 49 8.62 -0.24 15.62
N GLY A 50 9.64 -0.17 14.75
CA GLY A 50 10.21 -1.34 14.10
C GLY A 50 9.42 -1.85 12.89
N GLN A 51 8.33 -1.18 12.49
CA GLN A 51 7.65 -1.45 11.23
C GLN A 51 8.30 -0.68 10.08
N SER A 52 8.48 -1.39 8.96
CA SER A 52 8.86 -0.79 7.69
C SER A 52 7.62 -0.23 6.98
N PHE A 53 7.82 0.84 6.23
CA PHE A 53 6.79 1.45 5.41
C PHE A 53 7.37 1.83 4.05
N ILE A 54 6.50 1.97 3.06
CA ILE A 54 6.87 2.18 1.66
C ILE A 54 6.44 3.59 1.26
N LEU A 55 7.38 4.39 0.74
CA LEU A 55 7.05 5.66 0.12
C LEU A 55 6.89 5.47 -1.38
N VAL A 56 5.76 5.92 -1.93
CA VAL A 56 5.44 5.78 -3.35
C VAL A 56 5.41 7.16 -3.98
N HIS A 57 6.39 7.47 -4.82
CA HIS A 57 6.39 8.72 -5.58
C HIS A 57 5.67 8.57 -6.92
N VAL A 58 4.52 9.23 -7.08
CA VAL A 58 3.72 9.16 -8.32
C VAL A 58 4.14 10.26 -9.28
N ARG A 59 4.80 9.88 -10.38
CA ARG A 59 5.12 10.81 -11.49
C ARG A 59 3.94 10.91 -12.43
N LYS A 60 3.21 12.03 -12.37
CA LYS A 60 2.12 12.31 -13.31
C LYS A 60 2.71 12.50 -14.72
N LYS A 61 2.33 11.65 -15.68
CA LYS A 61 2.67 11.86 -17.09
C LYS A 61 1.89 13.09 -17.55
N VAL A 62 2.59 14.09 -18.10
CA VAL A 62 1.94 15.27 -18.65
C VAL A 62 1.08 14.82 -19.84
N THR A 63 -0.23 14.74 -19.65
CA THR A 63 -1.20 14.51 -20.73
C THR A 63 -1.63 15.86 -21.28
N THR A 64 -0.68 16.69 -21.73
CA THR A 64 -1.02 17.83 -22.58
C THR A 64 -1.32 17.26 -23.95
N ILE A 65 -2.60 16.99 -24.20
CA ILE A 65 -3.10 16.96 -25.58
C ILE A 65 -2.87 18.39 -26.08
N PRO A 66 -2.01 18.62 -27.09
CA PRO A 66 -1.92 19.94 -27.68
C PRO A 66 -3.28 20.24 -28.32
N THR A 67 -4.04 21.15 -27.72
CA THR A 67 -5.22 21.72 -28.37
C THR A 67 -4.75 22.53 -29.58
N PRO A 68 -5.36 22.33 -30.77
CA PRO A 68 -4.99 23.04 -32.00
C PRO A 68 -5.26 24.54 -31.93
#